data_AF-A0A6L8I8J5-F1
#
_entry.id   AF-A0A6L8I8J5-F1
#
_cell.length_a   1.000
_cell.length_b   1.000
_cell.length_c   1.000
_cell.angle_alpha   90.00
_cell.angle_beta   90.00
_cell.angle_gamma   90.00
#
_symmetry.space_group_name_H-M   'P 1'
#
loop_
_entity.id
_entity.type
_entity.pdbx_description
1 polymer ?
#
loop_
_entity_poly.entity_id
_entity_poly.type
_entity_poly.pdbx_seq_one_letter_code
_entity_poly.pdbx_strand_id
1 'polypeptide(L)'
;MVDELPPRSRAARDAAERALMRVVHHYGGTPEFVLLGGLVPELLCTGSEFHHAGTIDVDMQVGFEIACGAVNAARLEQALRNVGFAP
;
A
#
# COMPACT_ATOMS: atom_id res chain seq x y z
N MET A 1 -23.47 7.79 -6.92
CA MET A 1 -22.85 9.03 -6.43
C MET A 1 -21.36 8.81 -6.56
N VAL A 2 -20.63 9.74 -7.17
CA VAL A 2 -19.17 9.64 -7.15
C VAL A 2 -18.79 10.01 -5.73
N ASP A 3 -18.45 9.02 -4.90
CA ASP A 3 -17.96 9.31 -3.56
C ASP A 3 -16.72 10.17 -3.73
N GLU A 4 -16.81 11.42 -3.28
CA GLU A 4 -15.73 12.38 -3.37
C GLU A 4 -14.56 11.81 -2.57
N LEU A 5 -13.45 11.53 -3.26
CA LEU A 5 -12.27 10.95 -2.60
C LEU A 5 -11.85 11.89 -1.46
N PRO A 6 -11.50 11.33 -0.30
CA PRO A 6 -11.10 12.16 0.83
C PRO A 6 -9.92 13.06 0.43
N PRO A 7 -9.82 14.28 0.98
CA PRO A 7 -8.70 15.15 0.68
C PRO A 7 -7.39 14.53 1.15
N ARG A 8 -6.32 14.73 0.37
CA ARG A 8 -4.97 14.38 0.79
C ARG A 8 -4.63 15.13 2.07
N SER A 9 -4.22 14.38 3.08
CA SER A 9 -3.94 14.90 4.41
C SER A 9 -3.00 13.96 5.16
N ARG A 10 -2.43 14.44 6.26
CA ARG A 10 -1.67 13.58 7.19
C ARG A 10 -2.53 12.44 7.74
N ALA A 11 -3.77 12.72 8.11
CA ALA A 11 -4.68 11.68 8.61
C ALA A 11 -4.98 10.60 7.56
N ALA A 12 -5.15 11.00 6.28
CA ALA A 12 -5.32 10.06 5.18
C ALA A 12 -4.06 9.22 4.94
N ARG A 13 -2.87 9.84 4.99
CA ARG A 13 -1.59 9.13 4.92
C ARG A 13 -1.45 8.12 6.05
N ASP A 14 -1.72 8.50 7.29
CA ASP A 14 -1.64 7.60 8.43
C ASP A 14 -2.63 6.42 8.28
N ALA A 15 -3.79 6.66 7.65
CA ALA A 15 -4.75 5.62 7.34
C ALA A 15 -4.21 4.66 6.26
N ALA A 16 -3.57 5.16 5.21
CA ALA A 16 -2.89 4.37 4.20
C ALA A 16 -1.76 3.53 4.79
N GLU A 17 -0.94 4.09 5.69
CA GLU A 17 0.11 3.34 6.40
C GLU A 17 -0.47 2.23 7.28
N ARG A 18 -1.55 2.53 8.02
CA ARG A 18 -2.28 1.50 8.79
C ARG A 18 -2.85 0.40 7.91
N ALA A 19 -3.37 0.74 6.74
CA ALA A 19 -3.85 -0.24 5.77
C ALA A 19 -2.71 -1.15 5.28
N LEU A 20 -1.56 -0.56 4.90
CA LEU A 20 -0.37 -1.31 4.49
C LEU A 20 0.11 -2.26 5.60
N MET A 21 0.20 -1.79 6.85
CA MET A 21 0.60 -2.64 7.98
C MET A 21 -0.36 -3.82 8.18
N ARG A 22 -1.68 -3.60 8.06
CA ARG A 22 -2.68 -4.66 8.16
C ARG A 22 -2.48 -5.71 7.06
N VAL A 23 -2.26 -5.28 5.81
CA VAL A 23 -2.02 -6.18 4.68
C VAL A 23 -0.75 -7.00 4.90
N VAL A 24 0.37 -6.35 5.26
CA VAL A 24 1.65 -7.01 5.52
C VAL A 24 1.54 -8.03 6.66
N HIS A 25 0.83 -7.70 7.74
CA HIS A 25 0.59 -8.61 8.85
C HIS A 25 -0.13 -9.90 8.41
N HIS A 26 -1.03 -9.81 7.43
CA HIS A 26 -1.80 -10.96 6.93
C HIS A 26 -1.19 -11.60 5.68
N TYR A 27 -0.03 -11.12 5.22
CA TYR A 27 0.65 -11.65 4.04
C TYR A 27 1.21 -13.07 4.26
N GLY A 28 1.50 -13.44 5.51
CA GLY A 28 1.92 -14.80 5.87
C GLY A 28 3.40 -15.12 5.58
N GLY A 29 4.22 -14.11 5.29
CA GLY A 29 5.66 -14.23 5.05
C GLY A 29 6.29 -12.86 4.78
N THR A 30 7.56 -12.83 4.38
CA THR A 30 8.20 -11.59 3.91
C THR A 30 7.51 -11.15 2.62
N PRO A 31 6.96 -9.93 2.55
CA PRO A 31 6.33 -9.46 1.33
C PRO A 31 7.34 -9.19 0.23
N GLU A 32 7.09 -9.76 -0.95
CA GLU A 32 7.87 -9.51 -2.16
C GLU A 32 7.10 -8.56 -3.07
N PHE A 33 7.06 -7.29 -2.67
CA PHE A 33 6.51 -6.21 -3.47
C PHE A 33 7.37 -4.96 -3.36
N VAL A 34 7.24 -4.06 -4.32
CA VAL A 34 7.84 -2.72 -4.25
C VAL A 34 6.73 -1.72 -3.91
N LEU A 35 6.92 -0.97 -2.82
CA LEU A 35 6.05 0.14 -2.47
C LEU A 35 6.30 1.31 -3.44
N LEU A 36 5.22 1.90 -3.94
CA LEU A 36 5.22 2.99 -4.89
C LEU A 36 4.35 4.15 -4.38
N GLY A 37 4.31 5.22 -5.17
CA GLY A 37 3.31 6.27 -4.99
C GLY A 37 3.51 7.12 -3.74
N GLY A 38 2.40 7.64 -3.21
CA GLY A 38 2.39 8.77 -2.29
C GLY A 38 2.95 8.50 -0.87
N LEU A 39 3.18 7.23 -0.49
CA LEU A 39 3.87 6.89 0.76
C LEU A 39 5.39 7.01 0.65
N VAL A 40 5.95 6.78 -0.54
CA VAL A 40 7.41 6.67 -0.75
C VAL A 40 8.18 7.95 -0.44
N PRO A 41 7.73 9.16 -0.81
CA PRO A 41 8.52 10.38 -0.59
C PRO A 41 8.92 10.59 0.87
N GLU A 42 7.99 10.42 1.82
CA GLU A 42 8.30 10.63 3.24
C GLU A 42 9.07 9.47 3.87
N LEU A 43 8.94 8.25 3.32
CA LEU A 43 9.74 7.10 3.75
C LEU A 43 11.21 7.23 3.33
N LEU A 44 11.49 7.83 2.17
CA LEU A 44 12.85 8.03 1.67
C LEU A 44 13.48 9.35 2.13
N CYS A 45 12.67 10.37 2.41
CA CYS A 45 13.14 11.72 2.75
C CYS A 45 12.79 12.10 4.19
N THR A 46 13.05 11.22 5.16
CA THR A 46 12.66 11.41 6.58
C THR A 46 13.25 12.66 7.25
N GLY A 47 14.34 13.21 6.72
CA GLY A 47 14.97 14.46 7.19
C GLY A 47 14.63 15.70 6.38
N SER A 48 13.69 15.63 5.43
CA SER A 48 13.30 16.77 4.59
C SER A 48 12.57 17.85 5.39
N GLU A 49 12.92 19.11 5.17
CA GLU A 49 12.16 20.28 5.69
C GLU A 49 10.81 20.46 4.98
N PHE A 50 10.64 19.81 3.82
CA PHE A 50 9.39 19.80 3.05
C PHE A 50 8.59 18.54 3.33
N HIS A 51 7.30 18.72 3.64
CA HIS A 51 6.34 17.63 3.82
C HIS A 51 5.66 17.29 2.50
N HIS A 52 5.44 16.00 2.26
CA HIS A 52 4.63 15.56 1.15
C HIS A 52 3.16 15.92 1.43
N ALA A 53 2.35 16.09 0.38
CA ALA A 53 0.93 16.43 0.51
C ALA A 53 0.10 15.33 1.21
N GLY A 54 0.70 14.17 1.47
CA GLY A 54 0.03 12.94 1.92
C GLY A 54 -0.51 12.12 0.75
N THR A 55 -1.14 11.00 1.09
CA THR A 55 -1.79 10.10 0.13
C THR A 55 -3.08 9.54 0.73
N ILE A 56 -3.95 9.00 -0.11
CA ILE A 56 -5.24 8.42 0.31
C ILE A 56 -5.30 6.90 0.11
N ASP A 57 -4.27 6.35 -0.52
CA ASP A 57 -4.15 5.00 -1.04
C ASP A 57 -2.72 4.46 -0.85
N VAL A 58 -2.54 3.19 -1.21
CA VAL A 58 -1.27 2.48 -1.15
C VAL A 58 -1.01 1.88 -2.52
N ASP A 59 0.01 2.38 -3.21
CA ASP A 59 0.45 1.83 -4.48
C ASP A 59 1.55 0.80 -4.25
N MET A 60 1.40 -0.39 -4.83
CA MET A 60 2.43 -1.43 -4.78
C MET A 60 2.52 -2.18 -6.10
N GLN A 61 3.75 -2.50 -6.49
CA GLN A 61 4.02 -3.40 -7.60
C GLN A 61 4.28 -4.80 -7.05
N VAL A 62 3.45 -5.75 -7.47
CA VAL A 62 3.61 -7.18 -7.21
C VAL A 62 3.98 -7.93 -8.47
N GLY A 63 4.67 -9.06 -8.32
CA GLY A 63 4.90 -10.00 -9.42
C GLY A 63 5.99 -9.56 -10.40
N PHE A 64 7.24 -9.54 -9.94
CA PHE A 64 8.41 -9.54 -10.84
C PHE A 64 8.54 -10.85 -11.65
N GLU A 65 7.71 -11.84 -11.34
CA GLU A 65 7.67 -13.16 -11.94
C GLU A 65 6.91 -13.15 -13.27
N ILE A 66 7.57 -12.73 -14.35
CA ILE A 66 7.03 -12.89 -15.72
C ILE A 66 6.81 -14.38 -16.08
N ALA A 67 7.31 -15.35 -15.28
CA ALA A 67 7.32 -16.77 -15.61
C ALA A 67 6.71 -17.76 -14.57
N CYS A 68 6.39 -17.37 -13.33
CA CYS A 68 6.12 -18.34 -12.24
C CYS A 68 4.66 -18.40 -11.73
N GLY A 69 3.68 -17.90 -12.49
CA GLY A 69 2.26 -18.08 -12.15
C GLY A 69 1.71 -17.14 -11.07
N ALA A 70 2.35 -15.97 -10.89
CA ALA A 70 1.85 -14.87 -10.05
C ALA A 70 1.57 -15.25 -8.59
N VAL A 71 2.41 -16.10 -7.99
CA VAL A 71 2.25 -16.58 -6.60
C VAL A 71 2.15 -15.41 -5.60
N ASN A 72 3.01 -14.41 -5.78
CA ASN A 72 3.03 -13.21 -4.94
C ASN A 72 1.77 -12.36 -5.07
N ALA A 73 1.16 -12.31 -6.26
CA ALA A 73 -0.12 -11.62 -6.48
C ALA A 73 -1.27 -12.37 -5.80
N ALA A 74 -1.34 -13.71 -5.97
CA ALA A 74 -2.37 -14.52 -5.31
C ALA A 74 -2.28 -14.44 -3.78
N ARG A 75 -1.06 -14.41 -3.23
CA ARG A 75 -0.84 -14.20 -1.79
C ARG A 75 -1.28 -12.81 -1.34
N LEU A 76 -0.98 -11.76 -2.11
CA LEU A 76 -1.46 -10.41 -1.81
C LEU A 76 -2.99 -10.35 -1.82
N GLU A 77 -3.64 -10.89 -2.84
CA GLU A 77 -5.09 -10.94 -2.90
C GLU A 77 -5.70 -11.65 -1.69
N GLN A 78 -5.09 -12.77 -1.27
CA GLN A 78 -5.55 -13.47 -0.08
C GLN A 78 -5.37 -12.62 1.18
N ALA A 79 -4.26 -11.91 1.31
CA ALA A 79 -4.03 -10.99 2.42
C ALA A 79 -5.08 -9.87 2.44
N LEU A 80 -5.39 -9.28 1.28
CA LEU A 80 -6.43 -8.25 1.13
C LEU A 80 -7.82 -8.78 1.54
N ARG A 81 -8.17 -10.00 1.14
CA ARG A 81 -9.42 -10.64 1.59
C ARG A 81 -9.42 -10.87 3.11
N ASN A 82 -8.31 -11.34 3.68
CA ASN A 82 -8.19 -11.57 5.13
C ASN A 82 -8.37 -10.29 5.96
N VAL A 83 -8.01 -9.13 5.42
CA VAL A 83 -8.20 -7.82 6.08
C VAL A 83 -9.51 -7.12 5.71
N GLY A 84 -10.40 -7.80 4.98
CA GLY A 84 -11.75 -7.34 4.66
C GLY A 84 -11.85 -6.38 3.48
N PHE A 85 -10.82 -6.29 2.64
CA PHE A 85 -10.91 -5.54 1.38
C PHE A 85 -11.72 -6.35 0.35
N ALA A 86 -12.54 -5.65 -0.42
CA ALA A 86 -13.29 -6.22 -1.54
C ALA A 86 -12.53 -5.98 -2.86
N PRO A 87 -12.60 -6.91 -3.82
CA PRO A 87 -12.15 -6.69 -5.20
C PRO A 87 -12.93 -5.58 -5.91
#